data_AF-A0A8X7BXS4-F1
#
_entry.id   AF-A0A8X7BXS4-F1
#
_cell.length_a   1.000
_cell.length_b   1.000
_cell.length_c   1.000
_cell.angle_alpha   90.00
_cell.angle_beta   90.00
_cell.angle_gamma   90.00
#
_symmetry.space_group_name_H-M   'P 1'
#
loop_
_entity.id
_entity.type
_entity.pdbx_description
1 polymer ?
#
loop_
_entity_poly.entity_id
_entity_poly.type
_entity_poly.pdbx_seq_one_letter_code
_entity_poly.pdbx_strand_id
1 'polypeptide(L)'
;MYGFAIRQFLEKCEHHGSSFKGVFSADRIPDLRQWEKASVIVNTQISVGEYGHWLTLYYKDNKLEFFDSFGRHFAEFQYISDYVKQFPDVVSNTIQIQNISSVVCGLYCIFFTLLRDLNYEMNQILKGLSDLGKDRDQHLYNLYTIFNNVFDKLQATEDINLKRKICYDAFIDFDGEG
;
A
#
# COMPACT_ATOMS: atom_id res chain seq x y z
N MET A 1 -9.84 3.25 8.23
CA MET A 1 -10.18 3.47 6.81
C MET A 1 -10.95 2.26 6.28
N TYR A 2 -12.02 2.46 5.50
CA TYR A 2 -12.79 1.37 4.90
C TYR A 2 -12.15 0.86 3.59
N GLY A 3 -12.28 -0.42 3.30
CA GLY A 3 -11.70 -1.03 2.09
C GLY A 3 -12.20 -0.40 0.78
N PHE A 4 -13.43 0.10 0.77
CA PHE A 4 -13.99 0.84 -0.36
C PHE A 4 -13.21 2.13 -0.67
N ALA A 5 -12.84 2.90 0.36
CA ALA A 5 -12.07 4.14 0.17
C ALA A 5 -10.65 3.85 -0.36
N ILE A 6 -10.02 2.78 0.14
CA ILE A 6 -8.72 2.31 -0.34
C ILE A 6 -8.79 1.95 -1.83
N ARG A 7 -9.78 1.14 -2.19
CA ARG A 7 -10.02 0.70 -3.57
C ARG A 7 -10.19 1.91 -4.49
N GLN A 8 -11.12 2.80 -4.16
CA GLN A 8 -11.40 3.98 -4.97
C GLN A 8 -10.16 4.85 -5.17
N PHE A 9 -9.36 5.05 -4.13
CA PHE A 9 -8.15 5.86 -4.22
C PHE A 9 -7.12 5.26 -5.18
N LEU A 10 -6.83 3.96 -5.04
CA LEU A 10 -5.84 3.30 -5.90
C LEU A 10 -6.32 3.14 -7.34
N GLU A 11 -7.62 2.90 -7.56
CA GLU A 11 -8.22 2.90 -8.90
C GLU A 11 -8.11 4.29 -9.56
N LYS A 12 -8.27 5.40 -8.80
CA LYS A 12 -8.02 6.77 -9.32
C LYS A 12 -6.54 7.00 -9.71
N CYS A 13 -5.61 6.31 -9.06
CA CYS A 13 -4.17 6.42 -9.31
C CYS A 13 -3.67 5.43 -10.38
N GLU A 14 -4.55 4.57 -10.89
CA GLU A 14 -4.20 3.54 -11.86
C GLU A 14 -3.70 4.15 -13.18
N HIS A 15 -2.63 3.55 -13.70
CA HIS A 15 -1.94 3.92 -14.91
C HIS A 15 -1.41 2.67 -15.63
N HIS A 16 -1.01 2.81 -16.89
CA HIS A 16 -0.40 1.70 -17.64
C HIS A 16 0.81 1.12 -16.87
N GLY A 17 0.73 -0.16 -16.53
CA GLY A 17 1.73 -0.85 -15.72
C GLY A 17 1.45 -0.88 -14.21
N SER A 18 0.27 -0.47 -13.73
CA SER A 18 -0.08 -0.54 -12.30
C SER A 18 -0.16 -1.98 -11.80
N SER A 19 0.33 -2.22 -10.59
CA SER A 19 0.27 -3.53 -9.94
C SER A 19 -1.10 -3.81 -9.33
N PHE A 20 -1.83 -2.78 -8.90
CA PHE A 20 -3.04 -2.94 -8.08
C PHE A 20 -4.13 -3.80 -8.73
N LYS A 21 -4.58 -4.85 -8.03
CA LYS A 21 -5.64 -5.79 -8.45
C LYS A 21 -6.89 -5.73 -7.57
N GLY A 22 -6.83 -5.02 -6.44
CA GLY A 22 -7.98 -4.76 -5.61
C GLY A 22 -7.76 -4.93 -4.11
N VAL A 23 -8.88 -4.86 -3.40
CA VAL A 23 -8.98 -5.02 -1.95
C VAL A 23 -9.76 -6.29 -1.64
N PHE A 24 -9.22 -7.14 -0.77
CA PHE A 24 -9.73 -8.48 -0.46
C PHE A 24 -9.74 -8.73 1.05
N SER A 25 -10.60 -9.65 1.50
CA SER A 25 -10.51 -10.24 2.83
C SER A 25 -9.48 -11.37 2.85
N ALA A 26 -9.00 -11.76 4.04
CA ALA A 26 -7.94 -12.75 4.19
C ALA A 26 -8.27 -14.13 3.57
N ASP A 27 -9.54 -14.48 3.49
CA ASP A 27 -10.07 -15.73 2.92
C ASP A 27 -10.35 -15.66 1.40
N ARG A 28 -10.14 -14.50 0.75
CA ARG A 28 -10.50 -14.26 -0.66
C ARG A 28 -9.37 -13.67 -1.48
N ILE A 29 -8.13 -13.89 -1.08
CA ILE A 29 -6.95 -13.42 -1.80
C ILE A 29 -6.84 -14.23 -3.12
N PRO A 30 -6.80 -13.57 -4.30
CA PRO A 30 -6.67 -14.27 -5.57
C PRO A 30 -5.26 -14.84 -5.73
N ASP A 31 -5.05 -15.80 -6.64
CA ASP A 31 -3.69 -16.24 -6.99
C ASP A 31 -2.95 -15.10 -7.70
N LEU A 32 -1.92 -14.53 -7.07
CA LEU A 32 -1.18 -13.40 -7.64
C LEU A 32 -0.28 -13.81 -8.82
N ARG A 33 0.04 -15.11 -8.96
CA ARG A 33 0.93 -15.63 -10.02
C ARG A 33 0.29 -15.60 -11.41
N GLN A 34 -1.01 -15.33 -11.50
CA GLN A 34 -1.69 -15.13 -12.79
C GLN A 34 -1.32 -13.79 -13.46
N TRP A 35 -0.60 -12.91 -12.76
CA TRP A 35 -0.07 -11.65 -13.28
C TRP A 35 1.46 -11.63 -13.18
N GLU A 36 2.12 -10.95 -14.14
CA GLU A 36 3.56 -10.68 -14.07
C GLU A 36 3.92 -9.80 -12.85
N LYS A 37 3.05 -8.83 -12.56
CA LYS A 37 3.14 -7.91 -11.42
C LYS A 37 1.75 -7.67 -10.85
N ALA A 38 1.59 -7.86 -9.55
CA ALA A 38 0.32 -7.65 -8.87
C ALA A 38 0.51 -7.08 -7.46
N SER A 39 -0.43 -6.25 -7.01
CA SER A 39 -0.55 -5.87 -5.62
C SER A 39 -2.00 -5.95 -5.17
N VAL A 40 -2.19 -6.37 -3.93
CA VAL A 40 -3.51 -6.44 -3.30
C VAL A 40 -3.43 -5.91 -1.88
N ILE A 41 -4.48 -5.22 -1.47
CA ILE A 41 -4.63 -4.80 -0.08
C ILE A 41 -5.57 -5.78 0.60
N VAL A 42 -5.10 -6.38 1.68
CA VAL A 42 -5.79 -7.47 2.36
C VAL A 42 -6.23 -7.01 3.73
N ASN A 43 -7.50 -7.23 4.06
CA ASN A 43 -7.95 -7.14 5.43
C ASN A 43 -7.56 -8.43 6.17
N THR A 44 -6.97 -8.33 7.35
CA THR A 44 -6.69 -9.48 8.22
C THR A 44 -7.92 -10.30 8.64
N GLN A 45 -9.12 -9.72 8.57
CA GLN A 45 -10.36 -10.43 8.82
C GLN A 45 -10.83 -11.21 7.60
N ILE A 46 -11.57 -12.28 7.88
CA ILE A 46 -12.35 -13.02 6.87
C ILE A 46 -13.55 -12.20 6.41
N SER A 47 -14.16 -12.60 5.30
CA SER A 47 -15.23 -11.88 4.59
C SER A 47 -16.51 -11.54 5.37
N VAL A 48 -16.63 -11.97 6.63
CA VAL A 48 -17.73 -11.65 7.57
C VAL A 48 -17.35 -10.62 8.64
N GLY A 49 -16.10 -10.17 8.70
CA GLY A 49 -15.63 -9.19 9.70
C GLY A 49 -15.69 -7.74 9.23
N GLU A 50 -16.19 -6.84 10.10
CA GLU A 50 -16.31 -5.39 9.80
C GLU A 50 -15.05 -4.58 10.13
N TYR A 51 -14.25 -5.04 11.10
CA TYR A 51 -13.10 -4.30 11.64
C TYR A 51 -11.84 -5.15 11.65
N GLY A 52 -10.76 -4.65 11.04
CA GLY A 52 -9.50 -5.36 10.99
C GLY A 52 -8.34 -4.46 10.62
N HIS A 53 -7.17 -5.08 10.51
CA HIS A 53 -5.97 -4.45 10.01
C HIS A 53 -5.82 -4.61 8.50
N TRP A 54 -5.24 -3.61 7.84
CA TRP A 54 -4.92 -3.62 6.42
C TRP A 54 -3.43 -3.84 6.22
N LEU A 55 -3.08 -4.72 5.29
CA LEU A 55 -1.71 -5.00 4.86
C LEU A 55 -1.65 -5.12 3.34
N THR A 56 -0.46 -5.02 2.77
CA THR A 56 -0.25 -5.16 1.33
C THR A 56 0.50 -6.44 1.02
N LEU A 57 0.02 -7.17 0.02
CA LEU A 57 0.81 -8.17 -0.68
C LEU A 57 1.21 -7.60 -2.03
N TYR A 58 2.50 -7.64 -2.36
CA TYR A 58 3.02 -7.22 -3.66
C TYR A 58 3.82 -8.37 -4.28
N TYR A 59 3.48 -8.74 -5.50
CA TYR A 59 4.07 -9.86 -6.22
C TYR A 59 4.72 -9.36 -7.51
N LYS A 60 5.99 -9.72 -7.71
CA LYS A 60 6.75 -9.45 -8.93
C LYS A 60 7.94 -10.41 -9.01
N ASP A 61 8.31 -10.86 -10.20
CA ASP A 61 9.53 -11.67 -10.43
C ASP A 61 9.62 -12.93 -9.54
N ASN A 62 8.49 -13.63 -9.34
CA ASN A 62 8.34 -14.79 -8.44
C ASN A 62 8.60 -14.52 -6.95
N LYS A 63 8.72 -13.25 -6.54
CA LYS A 63 8.90 -12.83 -5.16
C LYS A 63 7.61 -12.22 -4.62
N LEU A 64 7.23 -12.62 -3.42
CA LEU A 64 6.11 -12.03 -2.69
C LEU A 64 6.64 -11.13 -1.56
N GLU A 65 6.29 -9.87 -1.61
CA GLU A 65 6.49 -8.90 -0.55
C GLU A 65 5.23 -8.85 0.32
N PHE A 66 5.38 -9.18 1.59
CA PHE A 66 4.38 -9.00 2.63
C PHE A 66 4.70 -7.73 3.41
N PHE A 67 3.81 -6.74 3.36
CA PHE A 67 4.00 -5.48 4.05
C PHE A 67 2.92 -5.25 5.11
N ASP A 68 3.34 -5.14 6.37
CA ASP A 68 2.52 -4.71 7.50
C ASP A 68 3.15 -3.47 8.14
N SER A 69 2.43 -2.36 8.21
CA SER A 69 2.91 -1.11 8.83
C SER A 69 3.25 -1.26 10.34
N PHE A 70 2.76 -2.30 11.00
CA PHE A 70 3.16 -2.66 12.38
C PHE A 70 4.40 -3.57 12.45
N GLY A 71 4.95 -4.01 11.32
CA GLY A 71 6.12 -4.88 11.27
C GLY A 71 5.88 -6.31 11.78
N ARG A 72 4.62 -6.73 11.84
CA ARG A 72 4.23 -8.07 12.30
C ARG A 72 4.54 -9.11 11.23
N HIS A 73 4.75 -10.34 11.67
CA HIS A 73 5.06 -11.44 10.76
C HIS A 73 3.78 -12.04 10.19
N PHE A 74 3.78 -12.45 8.91
CA PHE A 74 2.59 -13.04 8.26
C PHE A 74 2.05 -14.29 8.97
N ALA A 75 2.93 -15.00 9.71
CA ALA A 75 2.57 -16.17 10.52
C ALA A 75 1.56 -15.85 11.64
N GLU A 76 1.41 -14.58 12.03
CA GLU A 76 0.43 -14.15 13.03
C GLU A 76 -1.02 -14.17 12.50
N PHE A 77 -1.20 -14.26 11.18
CA PHE A 77 -2.51 -14.24 10.54
C PHE A 77 -2.77 -15.54 9.80
N GLN A 78 -3.55 -16.45 10.39
CA GLN A 78 -3.72 -17.82 9.88
C GLN A 78 -3.99 -17.91 8.37
N TYR A 79 -5.05 -17.27 7.86
CA TYR A 79 -5.43 -17.32 6.44
C TYR A 79 -4.36 -16.74 5.50
N ILE A 80 -3.72 -15.65 5.92
CA ILE A 80 -2.66 -15.02 5.14
C ILE A 80 -1.39 -15.88 5.19
N SER A 81 -1.06 -16.47 6.34
CA SER A 81 0.04 -17.43 6.47
C SER A 81 -0.14 -18.59 5.50
N ASP A 82 -1.33 -19.17 5.44
CA ASP A 82 -1.64 -20.30 4.55
C ASP A 82 -1.56 -19.89 3.07
N TYR A 83 -1.89 -18.63 2.76
CA TYR A 83 -1.70 -18.06 1.44
C TYR A 83 -0.21 -17.84 1.10
N VAL A 84 0.52 -17.13 1.96
CA VAL A 84 1.91 -16.70 1.77
C VAL A 84 2.86 -17.90 1.65
N LYS A 85 2.63 -18.98 2.42
CA LYS A 85 3.44 -20.21 2.37
C LYS A 85 3.41 -20.94 1.02
N GLN A 86 2.50 -20.56 0.12
CA GLN A 86 2.44 -21.11 -1.25
C GLN A 86 3.48 -20.49 -2.18
N PHE A 87 4.19 -19.44 -1.73
CA PHE A 87 5.21 -18.73 -2.50
C PHE A 87 6.61 -19.16 -2.03
N PRO A 88 7.54 -19.41 -2.98
CA PRO A 88 8.88 -19.91 -2.65
C PRO A 88 9.82 -18.83 -2.11
N ASP A 89 9.62 -17.57 -2.52
CA ASP A 89 10.40 -16.42 -2.07
C ASP A 89 9.46 -15.36 -1.48
N VAL A 90 9.59 -15.15 -0.17
CA VAL A 90 8.77 -14.22 0.60
C VAL A 90 9.67 -13.31 1.39
N VAL A 91 9.45 -12.00 1.25
CA VAL A 91 10.11 -10.98 2.07
C VAL A 91 9.06 -10.23 2.87
N SER A 92 9.37 -9.94 4.13
CA SER A 92 8.50 -9.17 5.02
C SER A 92 9.27 -8.05 5.68
N ASN A 93 8.62 -6.90 5.89
CA ASN A 93 9.19 -5.89 6.78
C ASN A 93 9.02 -6.32 8.25
N THR A 94 10.02 -6.01 9.07
CA THR A 94 10.00 -6.27 10.52
C THR A 94 10.00 -4.98 11.34
N ILE A 95 10.11 -3.83 10.67
CA ILE A 95 10.12 -2.52 11.30
C ILE A 95 8.68 -2.05 11.46
N GLN A 96 8.28 -1.80 12.70
CA GLN A 96 7.06 -1.06 13.00
C GLN A 96 7.26 0.39 12.59
N ILE A 97 6.49 0.83 11.58
CA ILE A 97 6.49 2.21 11.13
C ILE A 97 5.25 2.97 11.57
N GLN A 98 4.11 2.31 11.79
CA GLN A 98 2.89 2.97 12.25
C GLN A 98 2.83 3.06 13.77
N ASN A 99 2.26 4.15 14.29
CA ASN A 99 1.95 4.24 15.71
C ASN A 99 0.83 3.25 16.09
N ILE A 100 1.03 2.48 17.16
CA ILE A 100 0.08 1.44 17.62
C ILE A 100 -1.32 1.98 17.93
N SER A 101 -1.45 3.25 18.33
CA SER A 101 -2.75 3.88 18.61
C SER A 101 -3.44 4.44 17.35
N SER A 102 -2.78 4.36 16.19
CA SER A 102 -3.25 4.97 14.96
C SER A 102 -4.06 4.00 14.11
N VAL A 103 -5.04 4.55 13.39
CA VAL A 103 -6.00 3.80 12.56
C VAL A 103 -5.73 3.94 11.05
N VAL A 104 -4.51 4.35 10.68
CA VAL A 104 -4.13 4.73 9.32
C VAL A 104 -3.39 3.64 8.53
N CYS A 105 -3.43 2.37 8.96
CA CYS A 105 -2.78 1.25 8.24
C CYS A 105 -3.15 1.15 6.76
N GLY A 106 -4.40 1.49 6.41
CA GLY A 106 -4.82 1.59 5.01
C GLY A 106 -4.04 2.62 4.19
N LEU A 107 -3.65 3.75 4.79
CA LEU A 107 -2.80 4.75 4.11
C LEU A 107 -1.40 4.22 3.85
N TYR A 108 -0.81 3.53 4.83
CA TYR A 108 0.47 2.87 4.64
C TYR A 108 0.42 1.87 3.48
N CYS A 109 -0.66 1.09 3.37
CA CYS A 109 -0.86 0.16 2.25
C CYS A 109 -0.94 0.87 0.89
N ILE A 110 -1.68 1.99 0.82
CA ILE A 110 -1.80 2.83 -0.38
C ILE A 110 -0.42 3.34 -0.80
N PHE A 111 0.29 4.01 0.12
CA PHE A 111 1.57 4.64 -0.21
C PHE A 111 2.65 3.61 -0.53
N PHE A 112 2.70 2.48 0.18
CA PHE A 112 3.58 1.38 -0.17
C PHE A 112 3.31 0.89 -1.61
N THR A 113 2.04 0.69 -1.98
CA THR A 113 1.66 0.22 -3.32
C THR A 113 2.10 1.19 -4.41
N LEU A 114 1.82 2.49 -4.22
CA LEU A 114 2.20 3.53 -5.19
C LEU A 114 3.72 3.63 -5.35
N LEU A 115 4.47 3.60 -4.25
CA LEU A 115 5.93 3.67 -4.28
C LEU A 115 6.56 2.42 -4.91
N ARG A 116 5.99 1.22 -4.67
CA ARG A 116 6.41 0.00 -5.38
C ARG A 116 6.13 0.07 -6.88
N ASP A 117 5.04 0.69 -7.31
CA ASP A 117 4.77 0.92 -8.74
C ASP A 117 5.73 1.93 -9.38
N LEU A 118 6.33 2.81 -8.57
CA LEU A 118 7.44 3.68 -8.96
C LEU A 118 8.82 3.02 -8.83
N ASN A 119 8.88 1.71 -8.55
CA ASN A 119 10.08 0.89 -8.39
C ASN A 119 10.97 1.22 -7.17
N TYR A 120 10.44 1.88 -6.14
CA TYR A 120 11.16 2.01 -4.86
C TYR A 120 11.13 0.69 -4.09
N GLU A 121 12.26 0.13 -3.72
CA GLU A 121 12.33 -1.12 -2.96
C GLU A 121 11.76 -0.97 -1.54
N MET A 122 11.25 -2.06 -0.96
CA MET A 122 10.64 -2.06 0.38
C MET A 122 11.50 -1.34 1.44
N ASN A 123 12.81 -1.59 1.45
CA ASN A 123 13.72 -0.95 2.41
C ASN A 123 13.85 0.57 2.21
N GLN A 124 13.78 1.05 0.97
CA GLN A 124 13.80 2.49 0.67
C GLN A 124 12.51 3.14 1.17
N ILE A 125 11.37 2.49 0.92
CA ILE A 125 10.06 2.93 1.40
C ILE A 125 10.04 3.00 2.94
N LEU A 126 10.48 1.92 3.61
CA LEU A 126 10.54 1.86 5.08
C LEU A 126 11.43 2.95 5.67
N LYS A 127 12.59 3.21 5.05
CA LYS A 127 13.50 4.28 5.46
C LYS A 127 12.82 5.63 5.37
N GLY A 128 12.31 6.00 4.20
CA GLY A 128 11.69 7.31 4.03
C GLY A 128 10.47 7.51 4.94
N LEU A 129 9.62 6.49 5.10
CA LEU A 129 8.48 6.55 6.02
C LEU A 129 8.94 6.69 7.48
N SER A 130 10.11 6.16 7.80
CA SER A 130 10.72 6.31 9.12
C SER A 130 11.27 7.72 9.34
N ASP A 131 11.86 8.31 8.31
CA ASP A 131 12.47 9.64 8.33
C ASP A 131 11.45 10.77 8.57
N LEU A 132 10.16 10.54 8.26
CA LEU A 132 9.04 11.41 8.66
C LEU A 132 8.87 11.59 10.19
N GLY A 133 9.59 10.82 11.00
CA GLY A 133 9.62 11.00 12.44
C GLY A 133 8.27 10.70 13.12
N LYS A 134 8.00 11.38 14.23
CA LYS A 134 6.83 11.08 15.10
C LYS A 134 5.49 11.48 14.46
N ASP A 135 5.51 12.45 13.55
CA ASP A 135 4.30 13.00 12.91
C ASP A 135 3.96 12.30 11.59
N ARG A 136 4.63 11.18 11.27
CA ARG A 136 4.44 10.43 10.02
C ARG A 136 2.99 10.07 9.72
N ASP A 137 2.21 9.66 10.72
CA ASP A 137 0.82 9.27 10.54
C ASP A 137 -0.04 10.46 10.10
N GLN A 138 0.23 11.63 10.69
CA GLN A 138 -0.41 12.88 10.32
C GLN A 138 0.04 13.35 8.93
N HIS A 139 1.33 13.17 8.59
CA HIS A 139 1.83 13.45 7.24
C HIS A 139 1.12 12.61 6.19
N LEU A 140 0.99 11.29 6.39
CA LEU A 140 0.29 10.42 5.45
C LEU A 140 -1.18 10.80 5.31
N TYR A 141 -1.84 11.18 6.42
CA TYR A 141 -3.22 11.65 6.38
C TYR A 141 -3.34 12.95 5.57
N ASN A 142 -2.46 13.93 5.82
CA ASN A 142 -2.45 15.20 5.10
C ASN A 142 -2.20 15.00 3.61
N LEU A 143 -1.22 14.16 3.24
CA LEU A 143 -0.94 13.80 1.85
C LEU A 143 -2.18 13.20 1.21
N TYR A 144 -2.80 12.18 1.82
CA TYR A 144 -4.03 11.58 1.31
C TYR A 144 -5.15 12.59 1.10
N THR A 145 -5.33 13.54 2.03
CA THR A 145 -6.33 14.60 1.89
C THR A 145 -6.00 15.54 0.73
N ILE A 146 -4.74 15.97 0.59
CA ILE A 146 -4.29 16.81 -0.53
C ILE A 146 -4.52 16.07 -1.84
N PHE A 147 -4.11 14.80 -1.93
CA PHE A 147 -4.31 13.97 -3.12
C PHE A 147 -5.78 13.87 -3.50
N ASN A 148 -6.67 13.50 -2.59
CA ASN A 148 -8.09 13.41 -2.91
C ASN A 148 -8.65 14.74 -3.41
N ASN A 149 -8.31 15.84 -2.75
CA ASN A 149 -8.74 17.17 -3.17
C ASN A 149 -8.21 17.54 -4.56
N VAL A 150 -6.97 17.16 -4.87
CA VAL A 150 -6.35 17.42 -6.17
C VAL A 150 -6.95 16.51 -7.24
N PHE A 151 -7.11 15.22 -6.98
CA PHE A 151 -7.76 14.27 -7.89
C PHE A 151 -9.19 14.68 -8.21
N ASP A 152 -9.97 15.09 -7.22
CA ASP A 152 -11.35 15.55 -7.44
C ASP A 152 -11.38 16.82 -8.31
N LYS A 153 -10.37 17.68 -8.23
CA LYS A 153 -10.19 18.83 -9.14
C LYS A 153 -9.67 18.43 -10.52
N LEU A 154 -8.84 17.38 -10.58
CA LEU A 154 -8.23 16.84 -11.81
C LEU A 154 -9.11 15.81 -12.53
N GLN A 155 -10.27 15.42 -12.00
CA GLN A 155 -11.25 14.64 -12.78
C GLN A 155 -11.71 15.37 -14.07
N ALA A 156 -11.33 16.64 -14.24
CA ALA A 156 -11.46 17.41 -15.47
C ALA A 156 -10.32 17.21 -16.50
N THR A 157 -9.27 16.42 -16.21
CA THR A 157 -8.10 16.23 -17.08
C THR A 157 -7.66 14.75 -17.16
N GLU A 158 -7.40 14.30 -18.39
CA GLU A 158 -6.92 12.94 -18.71
C GLU A 158 -5.39 12.79 -18.58
N ASP A 159 -4.66 13.80 -18.09
CA ASP A 159 -3.20 13.80 -18.08
C ASP A 159 -2.62 12.89 -16.98
N ILE A 160 -2.28 11.66 -17.39
CA ILE A 160 -1.66 10.64 -16.55
C ILE A 160 -0.26 11.05 -16.03
N ASN A 161 0.48 11.88 -16.78
CA ASN A 161 1.82 12.31 -16.39
C ASN A 161 1.74 13.40 -15.34
N LEU A 162 0.73 14.26 -15.39
CA LEU A 162 0.46 15.22 -14.32
C LEU A 162 0.05 14.50 -13.01
N LYS A 163 -0.79 13.46 -13.09
CA LYS A 163 -1.14 12.63 -11.93
C LYS A 163 0.09 11.95 -11.32
N ARG A 164 0.95 11.36 -12.17
CA ARG A 164 2.23 10.76 -11.76
C ARG A 164 3.17 11.78 -11.15
N LYS A 165 3.29 12.96 -11.76
CA LYS A 165 4.12 14.07 -11.26
C LYS A 165 3.61 14.58 -9.92
N ILE A 166 2.30 14.72 -9.71
CA ILE A 166 1.76 15.14 -8.40
C ILE A 166 1.98 14.06 -7.35
N CYS A 167 1.82 12.78 -7.71
CA CYS A 167 2.22 11.66 -6.85
C CYS A 167 3.69 11.76 -6.47
N TYR A 168 4.55 11.97 -7.47
CA TYR A 168 6.00 12.02 -7.32
C TYR A 168 6.49 13.29 -6.57
N ASP A 169 5.96 14.47 -6.88
CA ASP A 169 6.34 15.76 -6.28
C ASP A 169 5.91 15.83 -4.81
N ALA A 170 4.71 15.34 -4.46
CA ALA A 170 4.31 15.20 -3.06
C ALA A 170 5.16 14.17 -2.28
N PHE A 171 5.91 13.34 -3.01
CA PHE A 171 6.90 12.40 -2.49
C PHE A 171 8.35 12.88 -2.66
N ILE A 172 8.66 13.96 -3.37
CA ILE A 172 10.04 14.50 -3.44
C ILE A 172 10.28 15.49 -2.30
N ASP A 173 9.24 16.19 -1.83
CA ASP A 173 9.30 16.94 -0.57
C ASP A 173 9.62 16.02 0.65
N PHE A 174 9.64 14.69 0.45
CA PHE A 174 9.99 13.65 1.41
C PHE A 174 11.50 13.31 1.44
N ASP A 175 12.24 13.52 0.35
CA ASP A 175 13.68 13.16 0.25
C ASP A 175 14.61 14.34 0.60
N GLY A 176 14.07 15.54 0.83
CA GLY A 176 14.85 16.69 1.31
C GLY A 176 15.89 17.23 0.32
N GLU A 177 15.81 16.85 -0.96
CA GLU A 177 16.58 17.50 -2.03
C GLU A 177 15.76 18.66 -2.62
N GLY A 178 15.84 19.81 -1.94
CA GLY A 178 15.54 21.14 -2.48
C GLY A 178 16.81 21.96 -2.57
#